data_AF-A0A3L7MY82-F1
#
_entry.id   AF-A0A3L7MY82-F1
#
_cell.length_a   1.000
_cell.length_b   1.000
_cell.length_c   1.000
_cell.angle_alpha   90.00
_cell.angle_beta   90.00
_cell.angle_gamma   90.00
#
_symmetry.space_group_name_H-M   'P 1'
#
loop_
_entity.id
_entity.type
_entity.pdbx_description
1 polymer ?
#
loop_
_entity_poly.entity_id
_entity_poly.type
_entity_poly.pdbx_seq_one_letter_code
_entity_poly.pdbx_strand_id
1 'polypeptide(L)'
;MPAMRILKYFLIIFSICLNTPSKAQNAALYILPENIRNENNIDIFYQKYTNAMGLPVVGSKNVSNNALEEASWIVRQMLGHRKDIVQAMKNTHVRVAVMAANEYTTDLPEHSKLTPKLFWDRRARGLGATPSNPTVSCGEENLLGFDHDPYPNENIFIHEFAHAIHGTGLNKTDPTFDKRLRLSFQSAIDRGLWKNTYAATNHSEYWAEGVQCWFDDNAPPDALHNTVRTREKLLTYDSSLAALCKEVFGDSKWRYQRPSKRSPKDLVHLTAFDPAKLPKFHWRNAPLSDNPKATIQTDLGDFEVILDSKGAPKATSLFLKIALDGGYHSGQFHLSHVHDKKLNSGWIVARTNDSSKTRSTLDTDVKKAQTSKVPPSDGTIALLQDDSIPGAFVIFIGSPPVENLNFIPIGKVIKNSDVIAKILASPSKAEVFVNPIGIKRVIRTE
;
A
#
# COMPACT_ATOMS: atom_id res chain seq x y z
N MET A 1 -37.09 -41.47 -76.11
CA MET A 1 -36.35 -40.19 -76.09
C MET A 1 -36.75 -39.42 -74.84
N PRO A 2 -35.79 -38.99 -73.99
CA PRO A 2 -36.04 -38.79 -72.57
C PRO A 2 -36.44 -37.36 -72.21
N ALA A 3 -37.27 -37.24 -71.16
CA ALA A 3 -37.67 -36.00 -70.54
C ALA A 3 -36.62 -35.52 -69.52
N MET A 4 -36.26 -34.24 -69.62
CA MET A 4 -35.29 -33.52 -68.81
C MET A 4 -35.84 -33.30 -67.38
N ARG A 5 -35.14 -33.77 -66.34
CA ARG A 5 -35.43 -33.44 -64.92
C ARG A 5 -34.31 -32.57 -64.37
N ILE A 6 -34.68 -31.35 -63.97
CA ILE A 6 -33.83 -30.36 -63.31
C ILE A 6 -33.66 -30.74 -61.84
N LEU A 7 -32.41 -30.94 -61.39
CA LEU A 7 -32.05 -31.19 -60.00
C LEU A 7 -31.80 -29.83 -59.29
N LYS A 8 -32.67 -29.46 -58.33
CA LYS A 8 -32.45 -28.29 -57.46
C LYS A 8 -31.60 -28.70 -56.26
N TYR A 9 -30.40 -28.13 -56.14
CA TYR A 9 -29.58 -28.24 -54.93
C TYR A 9 -30.14 -27.31 -53.84
N PHE A 10 -30.53 -27.88 -52.70
CA PHE A 10 -30.78 -27.12 -51.47
C PHE A 10 -29.49 -27.10 -50.65
N LEU A 11 -28.87 -25.91 -50.55
CA LEU A 11 -27.75 -25.63 -49.66
C LEU A 11 -28.32 -25.34 -48.26
N ILE A 12 -28.13 -26.24 -47.30
CA ILE A 12 -28.48 -25.98 -45.89
C ILE A 12 -27.31 -25.25 -45.24
N ILE A 13 -27.46 -23.94 -45.03
CA ILE A 13 -26.53 -23.13 -44.23
C ILE A 13 -26.93 -23.30 -42.75
N PHE A 14 -26.13 -24.04 -41.99
CA PHE A 14 -26.23 -24.06 -40.53
C PHE A 14 -25.67 -22.74 -39.99
N SER A 15 -26.54 -21.80 -39.65
CA SER A 15 -26.15 -20.58 -38.96
C SER A 15 -25.88 -20.91 -37.49
N ILE A 16 -24.61 -20.99 -37.09
CA ILE A 16 -24.23 -21.09 -35.68
C ILE A 16 -24.44 -19.70 -35.08
N CYS A 17 -25.60 -19.48 -34.47
CA CYS A 17 -25.85 -18.31 -33.64
C CYS A 17 -24.98 -18.41 -32.38
N LEU A 18 -23.84 -17.72 -32.37
CA LEU A 18 -23.10 -17.43 -31.15
C LEU A 18 -23.95 -16.48 -30.29
N ASN A 19 -24.79 -17.05 -29.41
CA ASN A 19 -25.55 -16.26 -28.44
C ASN A 19 -24.58 -15.66 -27.43
N THR A 20 -24.33 -14.35 -27.53
CA THR A 20 -23.67 -13.60 -26.47
C THR A 20 -24.59 -13.54 -25.25
N PRO A 21 -24.15 -14.01 -24.06
CA PRO A 21 -25.00 -14.03 -22.87
C PRO A 21 -25.46 -12.62 -22.47
N SER A 22 -26.66 -12.53 -21.90
CA SER A 22 -27.24 -11.25 -21.49
C SER A 22 -26.52 -10.65 -20.28
N LYS A 23 -26.65 -9.33 -20.06
CA LYS A 23 -26.07 -8.64 -18.89
C LYS A 23 -26.47 -9.27 -17.54
N ALA A 24 -27.69 -9.80 -17.44
CA ALA A 24 -28.19 -10.49 -16.26
C ALA A 24 -27.55 -11.89 -16.06
N GLN A 25 -27.36 -12.65 -17.14
CA GLN A 25 -26.64 -13.93 -17.09
C GLN A 25 -25.16 -13.73 -16.71
N ASN A 26 -24.52 -12.68 -17.25
CA ASN A 26 -23.15 -12.33 -16.88
C ASN A 26 -23.02 -11.86 -15.42
N ALA A 27 -24.06 -11.24 -14.84
CA ALA A 27 -24.07 -10.85 -13.43
C ALA A 27 -24.26 -12.06 -12.49
N ALA A 28 -25.07 -13.05 -12.89
CA ALA A 28 -25.31 -14.26 -12.11
C ALA A 28 -24.05 -15.12 -11.91
N LEU A 29 -23.09 -15.06 -12.84
CA LEU A 29 -21.81 -15.79 -12.75
C LEU A 29 -20.96 -15.43 -11.54
N TYR A 30 -21.17 -14.25 -10.96
CA TYR A 30 -20.36 -13.73 -9.87
C TYR A 30 -21.08 -13.78 -8.52
N ILE A 31 -22.26 -14.37 -8.42
CA ILE A 31 -22.97 -14.49 -7.14
C ILE A 31 -22.28 -15.56 -6.30
N LEU A 32 -21.96 -15.24 -5.05
CA LEU A 32 -21.39 -16.21 -4.10
C LEU A 32 -22.40 -17.33 -3.78
N PRO A 33 -22.14 -18.59 -4.18
CA PRO A 33 -23.05 -19.69 -3.89
C PRO A 33 -23.12 -20.00 -2.39
N GLU A 34 -24.29 -20.36 -1.89
CA GLU A 34 -24.53 -20.56 -0.45
C GLU A 34 -23.76 -21.77 0.11
N ASN A 35 -23.55 -22.83 -0.68
CA ASN A 35 -22.70 -23.94 -0.27
C ASN A 35 -21.24 -23.50 -0.06
N ILE A 36 -20.67 -22.72 -0.99
CA ILE A 36 -19.31 -22.17 -0.86
C ILE A 36 -19.21 -21.26 0.36
N ARG A 37 -20.24 -20.42 0.58
CA ARG A 37 -20.32 -19.56 1.76
C ARG A 37 -20.25 -20.37 3.05
N ASN A 38 -21.10 -21.39 3.17
CA ASN A 38 -21.22 -22.18 4.39
C ASN A 38 -19.98 -23.05 4.63
N GLU A 39 -19.46 -23.71 3.58
CA GLU A 39 -18.25 -24.53 3.63
C GLU A 39 -17.02 -23.72 4.06
N ASN A 40 -16.93 -22.45 3.68
CA ASN A 40 -15.77 -21.60 3.97
C ASN A 40 -16.05 -20.58 5.08
N ASN A 41 -17.22 -20.59 5.72
CA ASN A 41 -17.61 -19.58 6.72
C ASN A 41 -17.37 -18.14 6.23
N ILE A 42 -17.95 -17.78 5.08
CA ILE A 42 -17.79 -16.45 4.45
C ILE A 42 -18.93 -15.53 4.89
N ASP A 43 -18.59 -14.36 5.44
CA ASP A 43 -19.56 -13.37 5.94
C ASP A 43 -20.51 -12.86 4.84
N ILE A 44 -21.76 -12.55 5.22
CA ILE A 44 -22.82 -12.07 4.31
C ILE A 44 -22.48 -10.74 3.61
N PHE A 45 -21.54 -9.97 4.17
CA PHE A 45 -20.93 -8.79 3.54
C PHE A 45 -20.48 -9.09 2.10
N TYR A 46 -19.86 -10.25 1.88
CA TYR A 46 -19.40 -10.69 0.57
C TYR A 46 -20.58 -11.18 -0.27
N GLN A 47 -20.85 -10.49 -1.38
CA GLN A 47 -21.96 -10.81 -2.29
C GLN A 47 -21.47 -11.29 -3.65
N LYS A 48 -20.22 -10.94 -3.99
CA LYS A 48 -19.58 -11.37 -5.23
C LYS A 48 -18.49 -12.40 -4.99
N TYR A 49 -18.27 -13.24 -6.00
CA TYR A 49 -17.37 -14.38 -5.96
C TYR A 49 -16.81 -14.71 -7.34
N THR A 50 -15.56 -15.12 -7.39
CA THR A 50 -14.99 -15.99 -8.44
C THR A 50 -14.07 -17.02 -7.80
N ASN A 51 -13.62 -17.99 -8.59
CA ASN A 51 -12.81 -19.11 -8.12
C ASN A 51 -11.38 -19.04 -8.67
N ALA A 52 -10.39 -19.04 -7.77
CA ALA A 52 -8.97 -19.11 -8.11
C ALA A 52 -8.39 -20.46 -7.70
N MET A 53 -8.49 -21.46 -8.59
CA MET A 53 -7.96 -22.82 -8.34
C MET A 53 -8.54 -23.51 -7.08
N GLY A 54 -9.75 -23.14 -6.68
CA GLY A 54 -10.42 -23.64 -5.47
C GLY A 54 -10.31 -22.69 -4.28
N LEU A 55 -9.55 -21.59 -4.37
CA LEU A 55 -9.58 -20.50 -3.39
C LEU A 55 -10.73 -19.54 -3.74
N PRO A 56 -11.62 -19.22 -2.79
CA PRO A 56 -12.61 -18.16 -2.99
C PRO A 56 -11.94 -16.80 -3.19
N VAL A 57 -12.34 -16.09 -4.23
CA VAL A 57 -12.05 -14.66 -4.43
C VAL A 57 -13.36 -13.92 -4.26
N VAL A 58 -13.48 -13.14 -3.20
CA VAL A 58 -14.75 -12.56 -2.76
C VAL A 58 -14.68 -11.03 -2.70
N GLY A 59 -15.83 -10.40 -2.86
CA GLY A 59 -15.98 -8.96 -2.76
C GLY A 59 -17.39 -8.57 -2.34
N SER A 60 -17.56 -7.33 -1.89
CA SER A 60 -18.89 -6.78 -1.68
C SER A 60 -19.63 -6.63 -3.03
N LYS A 61 -20.89 -6.19 -2.99
CA LYS A 61 -21.64 -5.83 -4.21
C LYS A 61 -21.00 -4.68 -5.01
N ASN A 62 -20.17 -3.85 -4.36
CA ASN A 62 -19.56 -2.66 -4.96
C ASN A 62 -18.31 -3.00 -5.77
N VAL A 63 -17.66 -4.12 -5.47
CA VAL A 63 -16.43 -4.55 -6.15
C VAL A 63 -16.70 -4.86 -7.62
N SER A 64 -15.83 -4.40 -8.51
CA SER A 64 -15.93 -4.71 -9.93
C SER A 64 -15.58 -6.18 -10.22
N ASN A 65 -16.28 -6.78 -11.20
CA ASN A 65 -15.98 -8.17 -11.60
C ASN A 65 -14.55 -8.30 -12.15
N ASN A 66 -14.06 -7.26 -12.85
CA ASN A 66 -12.68 -7.21 -13.34
C ASN A 66 -11.66 -7.32 -12.20
N ALA A 67 -11.91 -6.72 -11.03
CA ALA A 67 -10.98 -6.82 -9.91
C ALA A 67 -10.94 -8.24 -9.33
N LEU A 68 -12.08 -8.91 -9.21
CA LEU A 68 -12.14 -10.31 -8.79
C LEU A 68 -11.39 -11.23 -9.78
N GLU A 69 -11.60 -11.02 -11.08
CA GLU A 69 -10.92 -11.78 -12.12
C GLU A 69 -9.41 -11.48 -12.17
N GLU A 70 -9.01 -10.23 -11.96
CA GLU A 70 -7.58 -9.85 -11.89
C GLU A 70 -6.88 -10.55 -10.73
N ALA A 71 -7.48 -10.53 -9.53
CA ALA A 71 -6.95 -11.26 -8.39
C ALA A 71 -6.87 -12.77 -8.66
N SER A 72 -7.92 -13.37 -9.25
CA SER A 72 -7.94 -14.78 -9.64
C SER A 72 -6.84 -15.13 -10.66
N TRP A 73 -6.62 -14.24 -11.64
CA TRP A 73 -5.57 -14.39 -12.63
C TRP A 73 -4.17 -14.33 -11.97
N ILE A 74 -3.91 -13.36 -11.08
CA ILE A 74 -2.63 -13.25 -10.36
C ILE A 74 -2.36 -14.51 -9.53
N VAL A 75 -3.35 -15.04 -8.80
CA VAL A 75 -3.21 -16.30 -8.05
C VAL A 75 -2.76 -17.43 -8.96
N ARG A 76 -3.35 -17.56 -10.15
CA ARG A 76 -2.99 -18.60 -11.14
C ARG A 76 -1.58 -18.39 -11.70
N GLN A 77 -1.16 -17.15 -11.91
CA GLN A 77 0.21 -16.86 -12.37
C GLN A 77 1.24 -17.23 -11.30
N MET A 78 0.95 -16.97 -10.03
CA MET A 78 1.87 -17.28 -8.93
C MET A 78 1.91 -18.78 -8.58
N LEU A 79 0.76 -19.46 -8.54
CA LEU A 79 0.66 -20.84 -7.99
C LEU A 79 0.13 -21.89 -8.96
N GLY A 80 -0.06 -21.58 -10.25
CA GLY A 80 -0.63 -22.50 -11.24
C GLY A 80 0.01 -23.90 -11.25
N HIS A 81 1.32 -23.97 -11.00
CA HIS A 81 2.11 -25.20 -10.92
C HIS A 81 2.22 -25.81 -9.51
N ARG A 82 1.86 -25.08 -8.44
CA ARG A 82 1.95 -25.51 -7.03
C ARG A 82 0.58 -25.84 -6.43
N LYS A 83 -0.08 -26.84 -7.02
CA LYS A 83 -1.39 -27.32 -6.55
C LYS A 83 -1.37 -27.83 -5.10
N ASP A 84 -0.22 -28.33 -4.64
CA ASP A 84 0.02 -28.73 -3.25
C ASP A 84 -0.11 -27.54 -2.28
N ILE A 85 0.50 -26.40 -2.60
CA ILE A 85 0.38 -25.17 -1.79
C ILE A 85 -1.07 -24.69 -1.80
N VAL A 86 -1.70 -24.61 -2.99
CA VAL A 86 -3.09 -24.19 -3.11
C VAL A 86 -4.01 -25.08 -2.28
N GLN A 87 -3.80 -26.39 -2.31
CA GLN A 87 -4.60 -27.33 -1.51
C GLN A 87 -4.38 -27.13 -0.01
N ALA A 88 -3.16 -26.89 0.45
CA ALA A 88 -2.90 -26.55 1.85
C ALA A 88 -3.60 -25.26 2.28
N MET A 89 -3.56 -24.21 1.45
CA MET A 89 -4.25 -22.94 1.71
C MET A 89 -5.78 -23.13 1.77
N LYS A 90 -6.35 -23.94 0.88
CA LYS A 90 -7.78 -24.32 0.93
C LYS A 90 -8.15 -25.05 2.22
N ASN A 91 -7.32 -25.98 2.69
CA ASN A 91 -7.56 -26.71 3.93
C ASN A 91 -7.54 -25.78 5.16
N THR A 92 -6.94 -24.59 5.04
CA THR A 92 -6.97 -23.52 6.05
C THR A 92 -8.05 -22.46 5.78
N HIS A 93 -8.97 -22.72 4.84
CA HIS A 93 -10.06 -21.81 4.44
C HIS A 93 -9.60 -20.43 3.94
N VAL A 94 -8.42 -20.39 3.30
CA VAL A 94 -7.88 -19.14 2.75
C VAL A 94 -8.80 -18.61 1.65
N ARG A 95 -9.10 -17.32 1.73
CA ARG A 95 -9.83 -16.56 0.72
C ARG A 95 -9.11 -15.26 0.37
N VAL A 96 -9.32 -14.80 -0.85
CA VAL A 96 -8.91 -13.47 -1.30
C VAL A 96 -10.10 -12.53 -1.16
N ALA A 97 -9.99 -11.48 -0.37
CA ALA A 97 -11.00 -10.44 -0.23
C ALA A 97 -10.57 -9.17 -0.99
N VAL A 98 -11.36 -8.78 -1.99
CA VAL A 98 -11.14 -7.54 -2.73
C VAL A 98 -12.03 -6.46 -2.13
N MET A 99 -11.44 -5.33 -1.78
CA MET A 99 -12.14 -4.12 -1.32
C MET A 99 -12.46 -3.24 -2.52
N ALA A 100 -13.68 -2.70 -2.58
CA ALA A 100 -14.00 -1.65 -3.55
C ALA A 100 -13.17 -0.38 -3.25
N ALA A 101 -13.05 0.53 -4.23
CA ALA A 101 -12.26 1.76 -4.04
C ALA A 101 -12.79 2.70 -2.94
N ASN A 102 -14.04 2.50 -2.49
CA ASN A 102 -14.66 3.23 -1.38
C ASN A 102 -14.79 2.39 -0.10
N GLU A 103 -14.16 1.21 -0.03
CA GLU A 103 -14.13 0.30 1.12
C GLU A 103 -12.71 0.21 1.66
N TYR A 104 -12.57 0.15 2.98
CA TYR A 104 -11.27 0.20 3.66
C TYR A 104 -11.02 -1.07 4.48
N THR A 105 -9.79 -1.24 4.95
CA THR A 105 -9.35 -2.47 5.64
C THR A 105 -10.30 -2.91 6.72
N THR A 106 -10.71 -2.00 7.60
CA THR A 106 -11.60 -2.33 8.73
C THR A 106 -13.09 -2.40 8.37
N ASP A 107 -13.45 -2.23 7.09
CA ASP A 107 -14.80 -2.52 6.61
C ASP A 107 -14.95 -4.00 6.23
N LEU A 108 -13.84 -4.71 6.03
CA LEU A 108 -13.87 -6.16 5.88
C LEU A 108 -14.21 -6.82 7.24
N PRO A 109 -15.13 -7.80 7.26
CA PRO A 109 -15.55 -8.48 8.49
C PRO A 109 -14.37 -9.04 9.31
N GLU A 110 -13.39 -9.65 8.66
CA GLU A 110 -12.20 -10.26 9.25
C GLU A 110 -11.20 -9.25 9.83
N HIS A 111 -11.36 -7.97 9.53
CA HIS A 111 -10.49 -6.88 9.97
C HIS A 111 -11.27 -5.81 10.76
N SER A 112 -12.57 -6.00 10.96
CA SER A 112 -13.49 -5.05 11.60
C SER A 112 -13.11 -4.64 13.04
N LYS A 113 -12.36 -5.50 13.73
CA LYS A 113 -11.91 -5.29 15.12
C LYS A 113 -10.55 -4.60 15.23
N LEU A 114 -9.90 -4.29 14.12
CA LEU A 114 -8.62 -3.59 14.14
C LEU A 114 -8.81 -2.15 14.65
N THR A 115 -8.01 -1.78 15.64
CA THR A 115 -8.06 -0.46 16.30
C THR A 115 -6.65 0.14 16.40
N PRO A 116 -6.49 1.47 16.24
CA PRO A 116 -7.51 2.46 15.88
C PRO A 116 -7.97 2.36 14.42
N LYS A 117 -9.26 2.60 14.15
CA LYS A 117 -9.86 2.43 12.81
C LYS A 117 -9.17 3.28 11.75
N LEU A 118 -8.92 4.56 12.03
CA LEU A 118 -8.31 5.49 11.07
C LEU A 118 -6.86 5.12 10.76
N PHE A 119 -6.14 4.60 11.74
CA PHE A 119 -4.79 4.10 11.54
C PHE A 119 -4.79 2.96 10.53
N TRP A 120 -5.58 1.92 10.76
CA TRP A 120 -5.61 0.73 9.91
C TRP A 120 -6.14 1.01 8.51
N ASP A 121 -7.20 1.82 8.41
CA ASP A 121 -7.78 2.18 7.11
C ASP A 121 -6.87 3.03 6.25
N ARG A 122 -5.90 3.74 6.84
CA ARG A 122 -4.88 4.49 6.10
C ARG A 122 -3.61 3.67 5.89
N ARG A 123 -3.20 2.87 6.89
CA ARG A 123 -1.93 2.13 6.88
C ARG A 123 -1.92 1.02 5.84
N ALA A 124 -3.06 0.43 5.52
CA ALA A 124 -3.14 -0.76 4.69
C ALA A 124 -4.21 -0.64 3.61
N ARG A 125 -3.90 -1.14 2.41
CA ARG A 125 -4.90 -1.49 1.38
C ARG A 125 -4.88 -2.98 1.05
N GLY A 126 -4.17 -3.74 1.84
CA GLY A 126 -4.14 -5.18 1.84
C GLY A 126 -3.50 -5.68 3.13
N LEU A 127 -3.81 -6.92 3.49
CA LEU A 127 -3.20 -7.64 4.61
C LEU A 127 -3.08 -9.11 4.24
N GLY A 128 -1.96 -9.73 4.56
CA GLY A 128 -1.72 -11.15 4.37
C GLY A 128 -2.58 -12.05 5.27
N ALA A 129 -2.92 -13.23 4.77
CA ALA A 129 -3.64 -14.23 5.55
C ALA A 129 -2.74 -14.90 6.59
N THR A 130 -3.35 -15.26 7.73
CA THR A 130 -2.76 -16.10 8.78
C THR A 130 -3.64 -17.32 9.04
N PRO A 131 -3.15 -18.38 9.72
CA PRO A 131 -4.01 -19.52 10.06
C PRO A 131 -5.25 -19.16 10.90
N SER A 132 -5.16 -18.13 11.74
CA SER A 132 -6.28 -17.64 12.58
C SER A 132 -7.16 -16.60 11.87
N ASN A 133 -6.65 -15.95 10.83
CA ASN A 133 -7.38 -15.01 10.00
C ASN A 133 -7.07 -15.34 8.52
N PRO A 134 -7.80 -16.29 7.91
CA PRO A 134 -7.47 -16.85 6.61
C PRO A 134 -7.93 -15.95 5.46
N THR A 135 -7.91 -14.63 5.64
CA THR A 135 -8.29 -13.67 4.60
C THR A 135 -7.07 -12.87 4.19
N VAL A 136 -6.66 -13.03 2.94
CA VAL A 136 -5.73 -12.10 2.28
C VAL A 136 -6.57 -11.03 1.61
N SER A 137 -6.25 -9.76 1.85
CA SER A 137 -7.02 -8.64 1.31
C SER A 137 -6.20 -7.77 0.37
N CYS A 138 -6.88 -7.12 -0.57
CA CYS A 138 -6.32 -6.10 -1.46
C CYS A 138 -7.41 -5.14 -1.95
N GLY A 139 -7.01 -3.97 -2.46
CA GLY A 139 -7.92 -3.01 -3.06
C GLY A 139 -8.06 -3.15 -4.57
N GLU A 140 -9.27 -3.00 -5.11
CA GLU A 140 -9.49 -3.02 -6.56
C GLU A 140 -8.76 -1.88 -7.28
N GLU A 141 -8.55 -0.74 -6.59
CA GLU A 141 -7.81 0.38 -7.15
C GLU A 141 -6.37 -0.01 -7.50
N ASN A 142 -5.78 -0.90 -6.72
CA ASN A 142 -4.42 -1.36 -6.94
C ASN A 142 -4.36 -2.46 -8.01
N LEU A 143 -5.30 -3.42 -7.97
CA LEU A 143 -5.39 -4.48 -8.98
C LEU A 143 -5.55 -3.92 -10.39
N LEU A 144 -6.41 -2.91 -10.55
CA LEU A 144 -6.79 -2.37 -11.85
C LEU A 144 -6.03 -1.09 -12.25
N GLY A 145 -5.33 -0.45 -11.31
CA GLY A 145 -4.53 0.75 -11.55
C GLY A 145 -5.36 2.01 -11.73
N PHE A 146 -6.16 2.33 -10.71
CA PHE A 146 -6.96 3.55 -10.68
C PHE A 146 -6.08 4.78 -10.48
N ASP A 147 -6.60 5.94 -10.89
CA ASP A 147 -6.06 7.23 -10.47
C ASP A 147 -6.04 7.31 -8.94
N HIS A 148 -4.97 7.86 -8.38
CA HIS A 148 -4.71 7.99 -6.95
C HIS A 148 -4.61 6.67 -6.17
N ASP A 149 -4.34 5.54 -6.84
CA ASP A 149 -3.87 4.32 -6.18
C ASP A 149 -2.73 4.68 -5.20
N PRO A 150 -2.84 4.33 -3.90
CA PRO A 150 -1.79 4.57 -2.92
C PRO A 150 -0.46 3.87 -3.20
N TYR A 151 -0.50 2.79 -3.99
CA TYR A 151 0.64 1.94 -4.33
C TYR A 151 0.86 1.91 -5.85
N PRO A 152 1.01 3.06 -6.55
CA PRO A 152 0.86 3.14 -8.01
C PRO A 152 1.98 2.44 -8.80
N ASN A 153 3.07 2.06 -8.13
CA ASN A 153 4.25 1.48 -8.77
C ASN A 153 4.48 0.00 -8.47
N GLU A 154 3.54 -0.63 -7.77
CA GLU A 154 3.55 -2.04 -7.38
C GLU A 154 2.12 -2.59 -7.32
N ASN A 155 1.97 -3.89 -7.17
CA ASN A 155 0.71 -4.55 -6.88
C ASN A 155 0.77 -5.19 -5.49
N ILE A 156 0.16 -4.52 -4.51
CA ILE A 156 0.21 -4.94 -3.11
C ILE A 156 -0.39 -6.34 -2.91
N PHE A 157 -1.29 -6.79 -3.78
CA PHE A 157 -1.82 -8.15 -3.68
C PHE A 157 -0.73 -9.22 -3.88
N ILE A 158 0.30 -8.99 -4.70
CA ILE A 158 1.43 -9.92 -4.83
C ILE A 158 2.17 -10.04 -3.49
N HIS A 159 2.40 -8.92 -2.81
CA HIS A 159 3.01 -8.87 -1.48
C HIS A 159 2.17 -9.63 -0.44
N GLU A 160 0.90 -9.26 -0.29
CA GLU A 160 0.03 -9.86 0.71
C GLU A 160 -0.25 -11.34 0.43
N PHE A 161 -0.30 -11.74 -0.85
CA PHE A 161 -0.44 -13.13 -1.22
C PHE A 161 0.85 -13.92 -0.96
N ALA A 162 2.02 -13.30 -1.05
CA ALA A 162 3.28 -13.94 -0.64
C ALA A 162 3.28 -14.26 0.86
N HIS A 163 2.76 -13.37 1.71
CA HIS A 163 2.52 -13.68 3.13
C HIS A 163 1.55 -14.85 3.31
N ALA A 164 0.42 -14.83 2.60
CA ALA A 164 -0.57 -15.91 2.67
C ALA A 164 0.04 -17.27 2.26
N ILE A 165 0.78 -17.30 1.14
CA ILE A 165 1.50 -18.48 0.65
C ILE A 165 2.45 -19.00 1.72
N HIS A 166 3.26 -18.13 2.33
CA HIS A 166 4.20 -18.52 3.38
C HIS A 166 3.47 -19.08 4.60
N GLY A 167 2.58 -18.29 5.21
CA GLY A 167 1.99 -18.57 6.51
C GLY A 167 0.98 -19.72 6.51
N THR A 168 0.27 -19.95 5.41
CA THR A 168 -0.85 -20.90 5.35
C THR A 168 -0.64 -22.05 4.38
N GLY A 169 0.22 -21.90 3.37
CA GLY A 169 0.54 -22.93 2.38
C GLY A 169 1.88 -23.62 2.63
N LEU A 170 2.98 -22.86 2.56
CA LEU A 170 4.35 -23.40 2.66
C LEU A 170 4.62 -24.02 4.02
N ASN A 171 4.23 -23.38 5.12
CA ASN A 171 4.41 -23.95 6.46
C ASN A 171 3.67 -25.29 6.69
N LYS A 172 2.75 -25.66 5.79
CA LYS A 172 2.06 -26.97 5.80
C LYS A 172 2.67 -27.97 4.83
N THR A 173 3.14 -27.52 3.67
CA THR A 173 3.67 -28.37 2.60
C THR A 173 5.17 -28.65 2.75
N ASP A 174 5.92 -27.69 3.29
CA ASP A 174 7.31 -27.82 3.71
C ASP A 174 7.51 -27.17 5.10
N PRO A 175 7.45 -27.96 6.18
CA PRO A 175 7.67 -27.47 7.55
C PRO A 175 9.07 -26.89 7.81
N THR A 176 10.03 -27.07 6.90
CA THR A 176 11.39 -26.53 7.05
C THR A 176 11.55 -25.13 6.44
N PHE A 177 10.60 -24.69 5.61
CA PHE A 177 10.70 -23.47 4.83
C PHE A 177 10.94 -22.22 5.70
N ASP A 178 10.12 -21.99 6.73
CA ASP A 178 10.25 -20.82 7.61
C ASP A 178 11.62 -20.77 8.30
N LYS A 179 12.17 -21.91 8.72
CA LYS A 179 13.52 -21.98 9.30
C LYS A 179 14.57 -21.54 8.28
N ARG A 180 14.48 -22.00 7.04
CA ARG A 180 15.41 -21.60 5.95
C ARG A 180 15.26 -20.12 5.60
N LEU A 181 14.03 -19.61 5.59
CA LEU A 181 13.74 -18.19 5.36
C LEU A 181 14.34 -17.30 6.46
N ARG A 182 14.17 -17.66 7.74
CA ARG A 182 14.80 -16.93 8.87
C ARG A 182 16.32 -16.90 8.78
N LEU A 183 16.94 -18.01 8.41
CA LEU A 183 18.40 -18.09 8.22
C LEU A 183 18.86 -17.23 7.03
N SER A 184 18.11 -17.24 5.93
CA SER A 184 18.35 -16.38 4.76
C SER A 184 18.25 -14.90 5.13
N PHE A 185 17.19 -14.52 5.85
CA PHE A 185 16.99 -13.16 6.36
C PHE A 185 18.14 -12.72 7.26
N GLN A 186 18.51 -13.51 8.27
CA GLN A 186 19.60 -13.17 9.17
C GLN A 186 20.92 -12.96 8.41
N SER A 187 21.25 -13.88 7.49
CA SER A 187 22.43 -13.75 6.62
C SER A 187 22.41 -12.49 5.74
N ALA A 188 21.24 -12.09 5.23
CA ALA A 188 21.10 -10.86 4.46
C ALA A 188 21.37 -9.62 5.33
N ILE A 189 20.81 -9.58 6.54
CA ILE A 189 21.03 -8.48 7.49
C ILE A 189 22.49 -8.41 7.95
N ASP A 190 23.12 -9.55 8.27
CA ASP A 190 24.53 -9.61 8.68
C ASP A 190 25.48 -9.12 7.58
N ARG A 191 25.09 -9.30 6.31
CA ARG A 191 25.81 -8.77 5.13
C ARG A 191 25.47 -7.30 4.82
N GLY A 192 24.59 -6.68 5.59
CA GLY A 192 24.15 -5.30 5.38
C GLY A 192 23.20 -5.12 4.18
N LEU A 193 22.62 -6.20 3.66
CA LEU A 193 21.60 -6.12 2.61
C LEU A 193 20.30 -5.55 3.17
N TRP A 194 19.48 -4.97 2.29
CA TRP A 194 18.16 -4.42 2.60
C TRP A 194 18.16 -3.31 3.65
N LYS A 195 19.34 -2.77 4.01
CA LYS A 195 19.47 -1.70 5.00
C LYS A 195 18.54 -0.53 4.67
N ASN A 196 17.82 -0.07 5.68
CA ASN A 196 16.85 1.02 5.60
C ASN A 196 15.68 0.76 4.63
N THR A 197 15.39 -0.50 4.30
CA THR A 197 14.21 -0.87 3.49
C THR A 197 13.16 -1.60 4.32
N TYR A 198 11.95 -1.71 3.79
CA TYR A 198 10.86 -2.45 4.41
C TYR A 198 11.18 -3.95 4.52
N ALA A 199 11.90 -4.51 3.54
CA ALA A 199 12.38 -5.89 3.56
C ALA A 199 13.26 -6.21 4.79
N ALA A 200 13.93 -5.23 5.39
CA ALA A 200 14.75 -5.44 6.60
C ALA A 200 13.93 -5.47 7.90
N THR A 201 12.62 -5.23 7.87
CA THR A 201 11.78 -5.15 9.07
C THR A 201 11.73 -6.50 9.80
N ASN A 202 11.50 -7.58 9.07
CA ASN A 202 11.53 -8.96 9.57
C ASN A 202 11.55 -9.96 8.41
N HIS A 203 11.81 -11.24 8.71
CA HIS A 203 11.84 -12.32 7.71
C HIS A 203 10.57 -12.49 6.85
N SER A 204 9.38 -12.13 7.35
CA SER A 204 8.13 -12.20 6.58
C SER A 204 8.06 -11.10 5.52
N GLU A 205 8.44 -9.86 5.88
CA GLU A 205 8.53 -8.73 4.94
C GLU A 205 9.64 -8.97 3.92
N TYR A 206 10.80 -9.46 4.38
CA TYR A 206 11.88 -9.92 3.51
C TYR A 206 11.41 -10.92 2.45
N TRP A 207 10.57 -11.88 2.84
CA TRP A 207 9.94 -12.79 1.89
C TRP A 207 9.04 -12.06 0.90
N ALA A 208 8.06 -11.29 1.37
CA ALA A 208 7.07 -10.66 0.51
C ALA A 208 7.69 -9.65 -0.48
N GLU A 209 8.63 -8.82 -0.02
CA GLU A 209 9.41 -7.90 -0.85
C GLU A 209 10.28 -8.63 -1.87
N GLY A 210 10.86 -9.77 -1.47
CA GLY A 210 11.60 -10.68 -2.35
C GLY A 210 10.72 -11.27 -3.45
N VAL A 211 9.49 -11.67 -3.12
CA VAL A 211 8.52 -12.19 -4.08
C VAL A 211 8.09 -11.09 -5.06
N GLN A 212 7.85 -9.87 -4.59
CA GLN A 212 7.60 -8.74 -5.49
C GLN A 212 8.78 -8.51 -6.44
N CYS A 213 10.03 -8.56 -5.94
CA CYS A 213 11.20 -8.49 -6.80
C CYS A 213 11.22 -9.65 -7.81
N TRP A 214 10.89 -10.87 -7.38
CA TRP A 214 10.86 -12.06 -8.24
C TRP A 214 9.88 -11.91 -9.41
N PHE A 215 8.80 -11.15 -9.24
CA PHE A 215 7.83 -10.87 -10.30
C PHE A 215 8.01 -9.49 -10.96
N ASP A 216 9.12 -8.79 -10.72
CA ASP A 216 9.43 -7.44 -11.20
C ASP A 216 8.38 -6.37 -10.79
N ASP A 217 7.77 -6.55 -9.63
CA ASP A 217 6.67 -5.73 -9.11
C ASP A 217 7.06 -4.83 -7.92
N ASN A 218 8.25 -5.00 -7.33
CA ASN A 218 8.63 -4.17 -6.18
C ASN A 218 8.76 -2.70 -6.60
N ALA A 219 8.43 -1.77 -5.70
CA ALA A 219 8.42 -0.34 -5.93
C ALA A 219 9.81 0.22 -6.36
N PRO A 220 9.84 1.39 -7.05
CA PRO A 220 11.07 2.13 -7.27
C PRO A 220 11.70 2.59 -5.95
N PRO A 221 13.00 2.95 -5.94
CA PRO A 221 13.64 3.48 -4.75
C PRO A 221 12.87 4.66 -4.12
N ASP A 222 12.62 4.56 -2.82
CA ASP A 222 11.97 5.57 -2.01
C ASP A 222 12.43 5.44 -0.53
N ALA A 223 11.71 6.02 0.43
CA ALA A 223 12.05 5.92 1.85
C ALA A 223 11.96 4.49 2.45
N LEU A 224 11.41 3.53 1.72
CA LEU A 224 11.17 2.15 2.15
C LEU A 224 11.74 1.12 1.19
N HIS A 225 12.11 1.50 -0.04
CA HIS A 225 12.59 0.59 -1.07
C HIS A 225 13.96 1.01 -1.61
N ASN A 226 14.75 0.04 -2.06
CA ASN A 226 16.06 0.29 -2.69
C ASN A 226 16.00 0.05 -4.22
N THR A 227 17.16 -0.04 -4.87
CA THR A 227 17.25 -0.24 -6.32
C THR A 227 16.96 -1.65 -6.81
N VAL A 228 16.85 -2.62 -5.91
CA VAL A 228 16.64 -4.05 -6.19
C VAL A 228 15.14 -4.29 -6.27
N ARG A 229 14.61 -4.25 -7.49
CA ARG A 229 13.18 -4.36 -7.72
C ARG A 229 12.76 -5.39 -8.77
N THR A 230 13.74 -6.03 -9.39
CA THR A 230 13.52 -7.03 -10.45
C THR A 230 14.19 -8.33 -10.08
N ARG A 231 13.75 -9.42 -10.69
CA ARG A 231 14.31 -10.76 -10.49
C ARG A 231 15.79 -10.78 -10.82
N GLU A 232 16.16 -10.12 -11.92
CA GLU A 232 17.55 -10.01 -12.36
C GLU A 232 18.43 -9.37 -11.28
N LYS A 233 17.98 -8.26 -10.69
CA LYS A 233 18.70 -7.61 -9.60
C LYS A 233 18.68 -8.47 -8.33
N LEU A 234 17.58 -9.14 -8.02
CA LEU A 234 17.48 -10.01 -6.85
C LEU A 234 18.47 -11.18 -6.92
N LEU A 235 18.62 -11.81 -8.10
CA LEU A 235 19.54 -12.92 -8.32
C LEU A 235 21.00 -12.55 -8.01
N THR A 236 21.39 -11.30 -8.28
CA THR A 236 22.75 -10.81 -8.05
C THR A 236 22.94 -10.21 -6.66
N TYR A 237 21.94 -9.48 -6.15
CA TYR A 237 21.99 -8.79 -4.87
C TYR A 237 21.81 -9.75 -3.68
N ASP A 238 20.82 -10.64 -3.75
CA ASP A 238 20.48 -11.58 -2.70
C ASP A 238 20.08 -12.95 -3.25
N SER A 239 21.09 -13.68 -3.73
CA SER A 239 20.92 -15.00 -4.33
C SER A 239 20.25 -16.02 -3.41
N SER A 240 20.35 -15.86 -2.08
CA SER A 240 19.72 -16.74 -1.11
C SER A 240 18.20 -16.57 -1.09
N LEU A 241 17.71 -15.33 -1.12
CA LEU A 241 16.28 -15.04 -1.27
C LEU A 241 15.77 -15.45 -2.65
N ALA A 242 16.56 -15.17 -3.70
CA ALA A 242 16.23 -15.56 -5.06
C ALA A 242 16.06 -17.08 -5.20
N ALA A 243 16.90 -17.87 -4.52
CA ALA A 243 16.79 -19.33 -4.51
C ALA A 243 15.49 -19.82 -3.86
N LEU A 244 15.07 -19.22 -2.74
CA LEU A 244 13.77 -19.53 -2.11
C LEU A 244 12.60 -19.17 -3.04
N CYS A 245 12.65 -18.01 -3.70
CA CYS A 245 11.62 -17.61 -4.66
C CYS A 245 11.56 -18.59 -5.85
N LYS A 246 12.72 -18.98 -6.40
CA LYS A 246 12.82 -19.96 -7.49
C LYS A 246 12.26 -21.32 -7.11
N GLU A 247 12.55 -21.80 -5.91
CA GLU A 247 12.02 -23.08 -5.40
C GLU A 247 10.48 -23.08 -5.37
N VAL A 248 9.88 -21.98 -4.92
CA VAL A 248 8.42 -21.88 -4.79
C VAL A 248 7.75 -21.62 -6.14
N PHE A 249 8.21 -20.61 -6.87
CA PHE A 249 7.54 -20.06 -8.05
C PHE A 249 8.11 -20.57 -9.38
N GLY A 250 9.24 -21.28 -9.36
CA GLY A 250 9.94 -21.71 -10.56
C GLY A 250 10.51 -20.55 -11.39
N ASP A 251 11.05 -20.89 -12.56
CA ASP A 251 11.67 -19.94 -13.49
C ASP A 251 10.71 -19.42 -14.57
N SER A 252 9.42 -19.27 -14.26
CA SER A 252 8.43 -18.74 -15.20
C SER A 252 8.89 -17.40 -15.79
N LYS A 253 8.65 -17.20 -17.10
CA LYS A 253 8.93 -15.93 -17.79
C LYS A 253 7.97 -14.81 -17.40
N TRP A 254 6.87 -15.13 -16.73
CA TRP A 254 5.90 -14.13 -16.30
C TRP A 254 6.52 -13.11 -15.35
N ARG A 255 6.23 -11.83 -15.60
CA ARG A 255 6.54 -10.67 -14.79
C ARG A 255 5.29 -9.83 -14.72
N TYR A 256 4.99 -9.31 -13.53
CA TYR A 256 3.81 -8.50 -13.36
C TYR A 256 3.96 -7.21 -14.16
N GLN A 257 2.86 -6.83 -14.79
CA GLN A 257 2.65 -5.52 -15.40
C GLN A 257 1.24 -5.09 -15.03
N ARG A 258 0.99 -3.80 -14.83
CA ARG A 258 -0.38 -3.32 -14.63
C ARG A 258 -1.24 -3.61 -15.86
N PRO A 259 -2.57 -3.80 -15.71
CA PRO A 259 -3.45 -4.10 -16.84
C PRO A 259 -3.31 -3.13 -18.02
N SER A 260 -3.14 -1.83 -17.76
CA SER A 260 -2.94 -0.81 -18.80
C SER A 260 -1.67 -0.96 -19.65
N LYS A 261 -0.73 -1.80 -19.24
CA LYS A 261 0.55 -2.06 -19.94
C LYS A 261 0.62 -3.44 -20.59
N ARG A 262 -0.41 -4.27 -20.42
CA ARG A 262 -0.42 -5.67 -20.90
C ARG A 262 -0.91 -5.79 -22.35
N SER A 263 -0.53 -6.90 -22.97
CA SER A 263 -1.08 -7.30 -24.27
C SER A 263 -2.55 -7.72 -24.15
N PRO A 264 -3.37 -7.63 -25.23
CA PRO A 264 -4.76 -8.09 -25.20
C PRO A 264 -4.94 -9.55 -24.75
N LYS A 265 -3.95 -10.42 -25.02
CA LYS A 265 -3.97 -11.83 -24.61
C LYS A 265 -3.97 -11.98 -23.09
N ASP A 266 -3.29 -11.09 -22.38
CA ASP A 266 -3.18 -11.10 -20.92
C ASP A 266 -4.29 -10.29 -20.24
N LEU A 267 -5.30 -9.86 -21.01
CA LEU A 267 -6.46 -9.10 -20.55
C LEU A 267 -7.78 -9.82 -20.83
N VAL A 268 -7.75 -11.06 -21.35
CA VAL A 268 -8.96 -11.82 -21.74
C VAL A 268 -9.94 -12.00 -20.57
N HIS A 269 -9.45 -12.09 -19.34
CA HIS A 269 -10.29 -12.18 -18.13
C HIS A 269 -10.95 -10.85 -17.74
N LEU A 270 -10.44 -9.71 -18.25
CA LEU A 270 -10.94 -8.37 -17.96
C LEU A 270 -11.95 -7.89 -19.02
N THR A 271 -13.04 -8.65 -19.16
CA THR A 271 -14.02 -8.52 -20.26
C THR A 271 -14.72 -7.16 -20.38
N ALA A 272 -14.76 -6.35 -19.32
CA ALA A 272 -15.37 -5.03 -19.31
C ALA A 272 -14.40 -3.93 -18.84
N PHE A 273 -13.09 -4.15 -18.99
CA PHE A 273 -12.08 -3.20 -18.51
C PHE A 273 -11.87 -2.07 -19.51
N ASP A 274 -12.08 -0.85 -19.02
CA ASP A 274 -11.85 0.39 -19.75
C ASP A 274 -11.08 1.35 -18.82
N PRO A 275 -9.77 1.55 -19.04
CA PRO A 275 -8.94 2.44 -18.25
C PRO A 275 -9.52 3.85 -18.12
N ALA A 276 -10.23 4.35 -19.14
CA ALA A 276 -10.79 5.70 -19.13
C ALA A 276 -12.02 5.85 -18.24
N LYS A 277 -12.62 4.73 -17.79
CA LYS A 277 -13.82 4.70 -16.93
C LYS A 277 -13.54 4.23 -15.51
N LEU A 278 -12.27 3.98 -15.17
CA LEU A 278 -11.91 3.60 -13.81
C LEU A 278 -12.20 4.77 -12.85
N PRO A 279 -12.74 4.50 -11.65
CA PRO A 279 -12.93 5.55 -10.66
C PRO A 279 -11.58 6.03 -10.12
N LYS A 280 -11.60 7.13 -9.39
CA LYS A 280 -10.45 7.61 -8.64
C LYS A 280 -10.52 7.08 -7.22
N PHE A 281 -9.40 6.63 -6.68
CA PHE A 281 -9.33 6.27 -5.28
C PHE A 281 -9.33 7.53 -4.42
N HIS A 282 -9.99 7.44 -3.26
CA HIS A 282 -10.00 8.48 -2.25
C HIS A 282 -9.88 7.82 -0.88
N TRP A 283 -9.07 8.40 0.00
CA TRP A 283 -9.07 7.99 1.40
C TRP A 283 -10.37 8.36 2.09
N ARG A 284 -10.68 7.62 3.16
CA ARG A 284 -11.87 7.91 3.95
C ARG A 284 -11.74 9.33 4.51
N ASN A 285 -12.75 10.15 4.26
CA ASN A 285 -12.89 11.40 4.95
C ASN A 285 -13.25 11.13 6.42
N ALA A 286 -12.36 11.49 7.33
CA ALA A 286 -12.54 11.27 8.76
C ALA A 286 -12.70 12.62 9.47
N PRO A 287 -13.69 12.75 10.37
CA PRO A 287 -13.89 14.01 11.09
C PRO A 287 -12.66 14.37 11.89
N LEU A 288 -12.39 15.66 12.03
CA LEU A 288 -11.28 16.17 12.82
C LEU A 288 -11.68 16.15 14.31
N SER A 289 -10.94 15.41 15.13
CA SER A 289 -11.12 15.45 16.59
C SER A 289 -10.51 16.73 17.16
N ASP A 290 -10.83 17.07 18.41
CA ASP A 290 -10.23 18.23 19.08
C ASP A 290 -8.71 18.13 19.17
N ASN A 291 -8.19 16.91 19.42
CA ASN A 291 -6.78 16.66 19.67
C ASN A 291 -6.26 15.44 18.89
N PRO A 292 -6.13 15.54 17.56
CA PRO A 292 -5.70 14.44 16.72
C PRO A 292 -4.30 13.98 17.09
N LYS A 293 -4.06 12.67 17.06
CA LYS A 293 -2.71 12.11 17.22
C LYS A 293 -2.16 11.66 15.88
N ALA A 294 -0.86 11.85 15.70
CA ALA A 294 -0.14 11.30 14.56
C ALA A 294 1.23 10.74 14.98
N THR A 295 1.65 9.68 14.31
CA THR A 295 3.02 9.14 14.38
C THR A 295 3.78 9.62 13.16
N ILE A 296 4.97 10.18 13.38
CA ILE A 296 5.92 10.53 12.33
C ILE A 296 7.04 9.50 12.40
N GLN A 297 7.18 8.73 11.33
CA GLN A 297 8.20 7.69 11.20
C GLN A 297 9.39 8.22 10.41
N THR A 298 10.61 8.06 10.93
CA THR A 298 11.82 8.61 10.31
C THR A 298 12.94 7.56 10.20
N ASP A 299 14.04 7.95 9.56
CA ASP A 299 15.25 7.12 9.54
C ASP A 299 15.96 7.02 10.91
N LEU A 300 15.70 7.96 11.83
CA LEU A 300 16.31 8.01 13.16
C LEU A 300 15.38 7.57 14.29
N GLY A 301 14.18 7.08 13.96
CA GLY A 301 13.17 6.60 14.90
C GLY A 301 11.81 7.27 14.71
N ASP A 302 10.83 6.80 15.45
CA ASP A 302 9.44 7.24 15.37
C ASP A 302 9.09 8.08 16.60
N PHE A 303 8.31 9.15 16.40
CA PHE A 303 7.78 9.97 17.49
C PHE A 303 6.29 10.29 17.29
N GLU A 304 5.59 10.55 18.39
CA GLU A 304 4.16 10.87 18.37
C GLU A 304 3.93 12.35 18.66
N VAL A 305 2.97 12.94 17.95
CA VAL A 305 2.46 14.29 18.20
C VAL A 305 0.98 14.25 18.57
N ILE A 306 0.57 15.19 19.43
CA ILE A 306 -0.83 15.58 19.61
C ILE A 306 -1.01 16.95 18.95
N LEU A 307 -2.04 17.07 18.12
CA LEU A 307 -2.35 18.28 17.38
C LEU A 307 -3.46 19.07 18.07
N ASP A 308 -3.53 20.37 17.79
CA ASP A 308 -4.56 21.28 18.31
C ASP A 308 -5.48 21.73 17.18
N SER A 309 -6.60 21.03 17.04
CA SER A 309 -7.64 21.36 16.05
C SER A 309 -8.50 22.54 16.50
N LYS A 310 -8.52 22.87 17.80
CA LYS A 310 -9.31 23.99 18.32
C LYS A 310 -8.60 25.31 18.10
N GLY A 311 -7.31 25.37 18.41
CA GLY A 311 -6.48 26.55 18.23
C GLY A 311 -6.12 26.83 16.77
N ALA A 312 -5.90 25.79 15.96
CA ALA A 312 -5.45 25.94 14.57
C ALA A 312 -6.16 24.99 13.58
N PRO A 313 -7.50 24.98 13.49
CA PRO A 313 -8.28 23.97 12.73
C PRO A 313 -7.84 23.82 11.27
N LYS A 314 -7.61 24.96 10.59
CA LYS A 314 -7.24 25.01 9.17
C LYS A 314 -5.83 24.49 8.91
N ALA A 315 -4.87 24.86 9.74
CA ALA A 315 -3.48 24.39 9.63
C ALA A 315 -3.36 22.91 10.01
N THR A 316 -4.03 22.50 11.09
CA THR A 316 -4.10 21.09 11.53
C THR A 316 -4.76 20.21 10.46
N SER A 317 -5.86 20.68 9.84
CA SER A 317 -6.51 19.98 8.73
C SER A 317 -5.59 19.83 7.52
N LEU A 318 -4.86 20.89 7.15
CA LEU A 318 -3.93 20.83 6.03
C LEU A 318 -2.78 19.84 6.30
N PHE A 319 -2.19 19.88 7.49
CA PHE A 319 -1.15 18.92 7.89
C PHE A 319 -1.66 17.47 7.77
N LEU A 320 -2.83 17.18 8.34
CA LEU A 320 -3.40 15.84 8.32
C LEU A 320 -3.85 15.40 6.92
N LYS A 321 -4.33 16.32 6.08
CA LYS A 321 -4.66 16.04 4.69
C LYS A 321 -3.42 15.65 3.89
N ILE A 322 -2.33 16.40 4.02
CA ILE A 322 -1.06 16.07 3.37
C ILE A 322 -0.55 14.69 3.84
N ALA A 323 -0.65 14.40 5.14
CA ALA A 323 -0.33 13.08 5.67
C ALA A 323 -1.24 11.98 5.07
N LEU A 324 -2.54 12.23 4.97
CA LEU A 324 -3.53 11.32 4.39
C LEU A 324 -3.32 11.10 2.88
N ASP A 325 -2.82 12.09 2.15
CA ASP A 325 -2.52 11.95 0.72
C ASP A 325 -1.12 11.38 0.46
N GLY A 326 -0.32 11.19 1.51
CA GLY A 326 1.04 10.64 1.44
C GLY A 326 2.09 11.68 1.08
N GLY A 327 1.77 12.97 1.17
CA GLY A 327 2.68 14.05 0.83
C GLY A 327 3.92 14.14 1.73
N TYR A 328 3.92 13.52 2.91
CA TYR A 328 5.11 13.38 3.74
C TYR A 328 5.87 12.07 3.54
N HIS A 329 5.30 11.07 2.85
CA HIS A 329 6.03 9.85 2.53
C HIS A 329 7.16 10.18 1.56
N SER A 330 8.39 9.80 1.89
CA SER A 330 9.60 10.24 1.18
C SER A 330 9.82 11.76 1.22
N GLY A 331 9.21 12.43 2.19
CA GLY A 331 9.62 13.78 2.62
C GLY A 331 10.89 13.69 3.45
N GLN A 332 11.37 14.83 3.96
CA GLN A 332 12.60 14.85 4.75
C GLN A 332 12.70 16.06 5.68
N PHE A 333 13.37 15.87 6.81
CA PHE A 333 13.99 16.96 7.55
C PHE A 333 15.23 17.41 6.78
N HIS A 334 15.27 18.69 6.40
CA HIS A 334 16.29 19.24 5.51
C HIS A 334 17.00 20.46 6.07
N LEU A 335 16.37 21.20 6.97
CA LEU A 335 16.98 22.33 7.68
C LEU A 335 17.02 22.08 9.17
N SER A 336 18.02 22.67 9.80
CA SER A 336 18.22 22.73 11.24
C SER A 336 18.76 24.08 11.64
N HIS A 337 18.25 24.67 12.71
CA HIS A 337 18.86 25.81 13.35
C HIS A 337 19.19 25.44 14.78
N VAL A 338 20.46 25.56 15.18
CA VAL A 338 20.91 25.34 16.55
C VAL A 338 21.16 26.69 17.19
N HIS A 339 20.28 27.09 18.10
CA HIS A 339 20.36 28.35 18.82
C HIS A 339 21.36 28.26 19.98
N ASP A 340 21.22 27.25 20.84
CA ASP A 340 22.13 27.01 21.97
C ASP A 340 22.53 25.52 22.01
N LYS A 341 23.82 25.26 21.77
CA LYS A 341 24.40 23.91 21.81
C LYS A 341 24.45 23.30 23.21
N LYS A 342 24.58 24.12 24.26
CA LYS A 342 24.60 23.64 25.65
C LYS A 342 23.21 23.24 26.11
N LEU A 343 22.19 23.99 25.69
CA LEU A 343 20.79 23.74 26.04
C LEU A 343 20.06 22.85 25.01
N ASN A 344 20.74 22.41 23.95
CA ASN A 344 20.15 21.72 22.80
C ASN A 344 18.92 22.44 22.22
N SER A 345 18.92 23.78 22.24
CA SER A 345 17.78 24.57 21.77
C SER A 345 17.92 24.94 20.29
N GLY A 346 16.80 24.90 19.57
CA GLY A 346 16.76 25.13 18.14
C GLY A 346 15.47 24.64 17.50
N TRP A 347 15.51 24.42 16.18
CA TRP A 347 14.39 23.82 15.46
C TRP A 347 14.85 23.03 14.24
N ILE A 348 14.00 22.11 13.79
CA ILE A 348 14.20 21.29 12.60
C ILE A 348 13.01 21.46 11.65
N VAL A 349 13.27 21.54 10.35
CA VAL A 349 12.24 21.75 9.33
C VAL A 349 12.10 20.54 8.42
N ALA A 350 10.88 20.02 8.37
CA ALA A 350 10.46 18.97 7.47
C ALA A 350 9.74 19.56 6.25
N ARG A 351 10.05 19.01 5.07
CA ARG A 351 9.32 19.30 3.82
C ARG A 351 8.59 18.07 3.31
N THR A 352 7.53 18.32 2.54
CA THR A 352 6.81 17.31 1.76
C THR A 352 7.71 16.70 0.66
N ASN A 353 7.26 15.59 0.07
CA ASN A 353 7.90 15.00 -1.10
C ASN A 353 7.67 15.86 -2.36
N ASP A 354 8.51 15.67 -3.37
CA ASP A 354 8.50 16.53 -4.56
C ASP A 354 7.21 16.43 -5.37
N SER A 355 6.59 15.24 -5.40
CA SER A 355 5.29 15.06 -6.06
C SER A 355 4.18 15.85 -5.37
N SER A 356 4.24 16.04 -4.06
CA SER A 356 3.28 16.82 -3.30
C SER A 356 3.56 18.31 -3.45
N LYS A 357 4.83 18.73 -3.43
CA LYS A 357 5.22 20.13 -3.66
C LYS A 357 4.73 20.66 -4.99
N THR A 358 4.79 19.84 -6.05
CA THR A 358 4.33 20.24 -7.38
C THR A 358 2.80 20.26 -7.52
N ARG A 359 2.09 19.50 -6.68
CA ARG A 359 0.62 19.39 -6.71
C ARG A 359 -0.10 20.34 -5.76
N SER A 360 0.56 20.77 -4.68
CA SER A 360 -0.07 21.49 -3.57
C SER A 360 0.38 22.94 -3.51
N THR A 361 -0.56 23.86 -3.45
CA THR A 361 -0.33 25.21 -2.93
C THR A 361 -0.72 25.25 -1.46
N LEU A 362 -0.10 26.14 -0.68
CA LEU A 362 -0.56 26.38 0.68
C LEU A 362 -2.01 26.88 0.64
N ASP A 363 -2.88 26.29 1.46
CA ASP A 363 -4.30 26.63 1.47
C ASP A 363 -4.50 28.14 1.73
N THR A 364 -5.36 28.80 0.95
CA THR A 364 -5.64 30.24 1.07
C THR A 364 -6.03 30.65 2.48
N ASP A 365 -6.74 29.78 3.20
CA ASP A 365 -7.14 30.03 4.57
C ASP A 365 -5.96 29.94 5.54
N VAL A 366 -5.02 29.02 5.28
CA VAL A 366 -3.76 28.92 6.03
C VAL A 366 -2.86 30.12 5.73
N LYS A 367 -2.83 30.62 4.50
CA LYS A 367 -2.10 31.87 4.13
C LYS A 367 -2.60 33.11 4.88
N LYS A 368 -3.89 33.14 5.21
CA LYS A 368 -4.52 34.27 5.94
C LYS A 368 -4.44 34.12 7.45
N ALA A 369 -4.07 32.95 7.96
CA ALA A 369 -3.99 32.71 9.39
C ALA A 369 -2.86 33.53 10.02
N GLN A 370 -3.09 34.03 11.22
CA GLN A 370 -2.11 34.79 11.99
C GLN A 370 -0.96 33.87 12.42
N THR A 371 0.27 34.25 12.09
CA THR A 371 1.48 33.53 12.51
C THR A 371 1.84 33.89 13.95
N SER A 372 2.40 32.95 14.70
CA SER A 372 2.95 33.24 16.03
C SER A 372 4.25 34.04 15.91
N LYS A 373 4.41 35.02 16.82
CA LYS A 373 5.68 35.71 17.11
C LYS A 373 6.19 35.42 18.52
N VAL A 374 5.44 34.63 19.28
CA VAL A 374 5.82 34.22 20.63
C VAL A 374 6.78 33.03 20.52
N PRO A 375 7.91 33.04 21.25
CA PRO A 375 8.77 31.87 21.36
C PRO A 375 7.96 30.62 21.74
N PRO A 376 8.03 29.55 20.93
CA PRO A 376 7.28 28.33 21.22
C PRO A 376 7.84 27.62 22.45
N SER A 377 7.03 26.79 23.11
CA SER A 377 7.51 25.88 24.14
C SER A 377 8.21 24.66 23.52
N ASP A 378 9.00 23.95 24.33
CA ASP A 378 9.70 22.75 23.92
C ASP A 378 8.74 21.71 23.31
N GLY A 379 9.16 21.08 22.22
CA GLY A 379 8.39 20.07 21.50
C GLY A 379 7.22 20.62 20.68
N THR A 380 7.04 21.94 20.56
CA THR A 380 5.98 22.51 19.70
C THR A 380 6.18 22.06 18.25
N ILE A 381 5.11 21.56 17.62
CA ILE A 381 5.04 21.38 16.17
C ILE A 381 4.20 22.50 15.57
N ALA A 382 4.68 23.08 14.47
CA ALA A 382 3.99 24.16 13.77
C ALA A 382 4.05 23.96 12.26
N LEU A 383 3.00 24.40 11.56
CA LEU A 383 3.01 24.49 10.11
C LEU A 383 3.74 25.77 9.68
N LEU A 384 4.62 25.68 8.68
CA LEU A 384 5.26 26.85 8.10
C LEU A 384 4.34 27.50 7.08
N GLN A 385 4.26 28.84 7.13
CA GLN A 385 3.57 29.64 6.14
C GLN A 385 4.61 30.14 5.12
N ASP A 386 4.98 29.27 4.18
CA ASP A 386 5.95 29.53 3.13
C ASP A 386 5.52 28.86 1.81
N ASP A 387 5.31 29.69 0.78
CA ASP A 387 4.85 29.25 -0.54
C ASP A 387 5.92 28.48 -1.33
N SER A 388 7.19 28.59 -0.97
CA SER A 388 8.28 27.85 -1.61
C SER A 388 8.37 26.39 -1.15
N ILE A 389 7.84 26.09 0.04
CA ILE A 389 7.82 24.76 0.66
C ILE A 389 6.43 24.44 1.23
N PRO A 390 5.39 24.37 0.37
CA PRO A 390 4.00 24.24 0.82
C PRO A 390 3.81 22.98 1.67
N GLY A 391 3.18 23.18 2.84
CA GLY A 391 2.92 22.10 3.79
C GLY A 391 4.13 21.68 4.63
N ALA A 392 5.25 22.40 4.56
CA ALA A 392 6.37 22.17 5.47
C ALA A 392 5.95 22.41 6.92
N PHE A 393 6.54 21.65 7.84
CA PHE A 393 6.34 21.82 9.27
C PHE A 393 7.67 21.93 9.99
N VAL A 394 7.65 22.58 11.15
CA VAL A 394 8.80 22.80 12.01
C VAL A 394 8.52 22.19 13.39
N ILE A 395 9.55 21.62 14.01
CA ILE A 395 9.52 21.17 15.39
C ILE A 395 10.58 21.93 16.18
N PHE A 396 10.16 22.52 17.30
CA PHE A 396 11.02 23.31 18.17
C PHE A 396 11.55 22.47 19.34
N ILE A 397 12.82 22.70 19.69
CA ILE A 397 13.47 22.14 20.87
C ILE A 397 13.90 23.29 21.78
N GLY A 398 13.51 23.24 23.05
CA GLY A 398 13.58 24.35 23.98
C GLY A 398 12.62 25.48 23.60
N SER A 399 12.98 26.72 23.93
CA SER A 399 12.20 27.91 23.59
C SER A 399 13.09 28.93 22.85
N PRO A 400 13.51 28.61 21.61
CA PRO A 400 14.39 29.49 20.87
C PRO A 400 13.64 30.75 20.40
N PRO A 401 14.34 31.88 20.22
CA PRO A 401 13.75 33.06 19.57
C PRO A 401 13.43 32.75 18.09
N VAL A 402 12.33 33.34 17.58
CA VAL A 402 11.74 32.98 16.27
C VAL A 402 11.45 34.20 15.38
N GLU A 403 12.40 35.13 15.30
CA GLU A 403 12.20 36.43 14.63
C GLU A 403 11.89 36.31 13.12
N ASN A 404 12.51 35.34 12.44
CA ASN A 404 12.43 35.19 10.98
C ASN A 404 11.61 33.98 10.52
N LEU A 405 10.76 33.43 11.38
CA LEU A 405 9.87 32.33 11.03
C LEU A 405 8.40 32.78 11.02
N ASN A 406 7.71 32.39 9.95
CA ASN A 406 6.26 32.51 9.84
C ASN A 406 5.66 31.12 10.04
N PHE A 407 5.10 30.89 11.24
CA PHE A 407 4.61 29.57 11.62
C PHE A 407 3.30 29.67 12.39
N ILE A 408 2.50 28.61 12.30
CA ILE A 408 1.24 28.44 13.01
C ILE A 408 1.39 27.22 13.91
N PRO A 409 1.46 27.36 15.25
CA PRO A 409 1.48 26.22 16.16
C PRO A 409 0.27 25.32 15.90
N ILE A 410 0.53 24.03 15.70
CA ILE A 410 -0.52 23.03 15.44
C ILE A 410 -0.49 21.89 16.44
N GLY A 411 0.39 21.91 17.45
CA GLY A 411 0.45 20.84 18.45
C GLY A 411 1.78 20.74 19.18
N LYS A 412 2.02 19.57 19.76
CA LYS A 412 3.26 19.22 20.46
C LYS A 412 3.64 17.75 20.29
N VAL A 413 4.93 17.46 20.41
CA VAL A 413 5.47 16.12 20.58
C VAL A 413 5.07 15.58 21.96
N ILE A 414 4.61 14.32 22.01
CA ILE A 414 4.14 13.67 23.24
C ILE A 414 4.86 12.37 23.60
N LYS A 415 5.61 11.77 22.67
CA LYS A 415 6.45 10.59 22.92
C LYS A 415 7.72 10.62 22.07
N ASN A 416 8.78 10.02 22.60
CA ASN A 416 10.09 9.87 21.96
C ASN A 416 10.69 11.19 21.47
N SER A 417 10.64 12.23 22.32
CA SER A 417 11.25 13.54 22.01
C SER A 417 12.77 13.46 21.82
N ASP A 418 13.42 12.41 22.33
CA ASP A 418 14.83 12.12 22.08
C ASP A 418 15.14 11.93 20.59
N VAL A 419 14.18 11.46 19.78
CA VAL A 419 14.32 11.36 18.32
C VAL A 419 14.50 12.75 17.70
N ILE A 420 13.76 13.76 18.17
CA ILE A 420 13.87 15.13 17.66
C ILE A 420 15.26 15.70 17.99
N ALA A 421 15.75 15.45 19.22
CA ALA A 421 17.09 15.85 19.62
C ALA A 421 18.19 15.19 18.76
N LYS A 422 18.03 13.89 18.44
CA LYS A 422 18.93 13.17 17.52
C LYS A 422 18.92 13.77 16.10
N ILE A 423 17.75 14.16 15.59
CA ILE A 423 17.64 14.83 14.30
C ILE A 423 18.35 16.19 14.36
N LEU A 424 18.10 17.02 15.38
CA LEU A 424 18.77 18.33 15.51
C LEU A 424 20.30 18.20 15.62
N ALA A 425 20.79 17.17 16.32
CA ALA A 425 22.21 16.90 16.47
C ALA A 425 22.89 16.33 15.21
N SER A 426 22.12 16.02 14.16
CA SER A 426 22.68 15.50 12.91
C SER A 426 23.55 16.53 12.20
N PRO A 427 24.62 16.11 11.48
CA PRO A 427 25.55 17.05 10.86
C PRO A 427 24.86 18.03 9.92
N SER A 428 25.10 19.33 10.12
CA SER A 428 24.59 20.40 9.29
C SER A 428 25.68 21.41 8.91
N LYS A 429 25.51 22.07 7.77
CA LYS A 429 26.37 23.13 7.27
C LYS A 429 25.49 24.28 6.78
N ALA A 430 25.70 25.48 7.34
CA ALA A 430 24.87 26.65 7.06
C ALA A 430 23.36 26.34 7.18
N GLU A 431 22.98 25.72 8.31
CA GLU A 431 21.60 25.33 8.65
C GLU A 431 20.95 24.26 7.75
N VAL A 432 21.69 23.70 6.79
CA VAL A 432 21.22 22.60 5.94
C VAL A 432 21.84 21.30 6.42
N PHE A 433 21.03 20.24 6.58
CA PHE A 433 21.58 18.91 6.92
C PHE A 433 22.48 18.41 5.80
N VAL A 434 23.68 17.92 6.16
CA VAL A 434 24.62 17.31 5.20
C VAL A 434 23.97 16.08 4.55
N ASN A 435 23.31 15.26 5.36
CA ASN A 435 22.45 14.17 4.92
C ASN A 435 21.05 14.43 5.49
N PRO A 436 20.06 14.82 4.65
CA PRO A 436 18.68 14.97 5.09
C PRO A 436 18.15 13.69 5.73
N ILE A 437 17.30 13.84 6.75
CA ILE A 437 16.72 12.70 7.47
C ILE A 437 15.37 12.39 6.82
N GLY A 438 15.21 11.19 6.27
CA GLY A 438 14.00 10.78 5.59
C GLY A 438 12.81 10.66 6.53
N ILE A 439 11.64 11.09 6.03
CA ILE A 439 10.35 10.80 6.62
C ILE A 439 9.76 9.62 5.86
N LYS A 440 9.63 8.49 6.55
CA LYS A 440 9.05 7.27 6.00
C LYS A 440 7.56 7.47 5.81
N ARG A 441 6.84 7.83 6.87
CA ARG A 441 5.38 8.03 6.85
C ARG A 441 4.96 9.01 7.96
N VAL A 442 3.82 9.66 7.74
CA VAL A 442 3.06 10.36 8.79
C VAL A 442 1.67 9.76 8.80
N ILE A 443 1.24 9.20 9.92
CA ILE A 443 -0.02 8.43 10.01
C ILE A 443 -0.82 8.95 11.21
N ARG A 444 -2.11 9.24 10.99
CA ARG A 444 -3.05 9.57 12.06
C ARG A 444 -3.35 8.31 12.89
N THR A 445 -3.26 8.41 14.22
CA THR A 445 -3.23 7.25 15.12
C THR A 445 -4.32 7.25 16.18
N GLU A 446 -5.50 7.77 15.84
CA GLU A 446 -6.66 7.83 16.75
C GLU A 446 -7.88 7.08 16.22
#